data_AF-A0A2V7WR52-F1
#
_entry.id   AF-A0A2V7WR52-F1
#
_cell.length_a   1.000
_cell.length_b   1.000
_cell.length_c   1.000
_cell.angle_alpha   90.00
_cell.angle_beta   90.00
_cell.angle_gamma   90.00
#
_symmetry.space_group_name_H-M   'P 1'
#
loop_
_entity.id
_entity.type
_entity.pdbx_description
1 polymer ?
#
loop_
_entity_poly.entity_id
_entity_poly.type
_entity_poly.pdbx_seq_one_letter_code
_entity_poly.pdbx_strand_id
1 'polypeptide(L)'
;MARADPARRRPHPAQVELTPAASVYIPEIQARISVQSRPATRDPRPATFQLPQGASPRFTVRNRRDGDRFQPLGFGHQKKLKDFLIDRKIGVESRDRIPLLLWNEIIIWVAGVEVSEQFRISDAPGDRYEVVVEEENQEDIQREGDRQADR
;
A
#
# COMPACT_ATOMS: atom_id res chain seq x y z
N MET A 1 -10.23 -16.82 -36.20
CA MET A 1 -9.13 -17.21 -35.29
C MET A 1 -8.79 -16.01 -34.43
N ALA A 2 -9.29 -15.98 -33.19
CA ALA A 2 -9.01 -14.88 -32.27
C ALA A 2 -7.55 -15.01 -31.81
N ARG A 3 -6.72 -14.01 -32.15
CA ARG A 3 -5.41 -13.86 -31.54
C ARG A 3 -5.64 -13.55 -30.07
N ALA A 4 -5.28 -14.49 -29.20
CA ALA A 4 -5.18 -14.22 -27.77
C ALA A 4 -4.07 -13.18 -27.57
N ASP A 5 -4.47 -11.98 -27.16
CA ASP A 5 -3.56 -10.94 -26.70
C ASP A 5 -2.85 -11.43 -25.41
N PRO A 6 -1.52 -11.62 -25.41
CA PRO A 6 -0.81 -12.20 -24.27
C PRO A 6 -0.64 -11.21 -23.09
N ALA A 7 -1.18 -9.99 -23.17
CA ALA A 7 -1.10 -9.00 -22.09
C ALA A 7 -2.15 -9.16 -20.97
N ARG A 8 -3.05 -10.16 -21.01
CA ARG A 8 -4.27 -10.19 -20.18
C ARG A 8 -4.28 -11.08 -18.93
N ARG A 9 -3.17 -11.57 -18.41
CA ARG A 9 -3.18 -12.39 -17.17
C ARG A 9 -1.98 -12.20 -16.24
N ARG A 10 -2.03 -11.20 -15.37
CA ARG A 10 -1.56 -11.30 -13.97
C ARG A 10 -2.39 -10.36 -13.08
N PRO A 11 -3.17 -10.86 -12.10
CA PRO A 11 -3.59 -10.02 -10.99
C PRO A 11 -2.36 -9.91 -10.07
N HIS A 12 -1.79 -8.72 -9.90
CA HIS A 12 -0.67 -8.52 -8.99
C HIS A 12 -0.87 -7.24 -8.21
N PRO A 13 -0.86 -7.25 -6.86
CA PRO A 13 -0.49 -8.41 -6.03
C PRO A 13 -1.69 -9.17 -5.41
N ALA A 14 -1.76 -10.47 -5.71
CA ALA A 14 -2.57 -11.42 -4.95
C ALA A 14 -2.11 -11.54 -3.48
N GLN A 15 -0.80 -11.46 -3.21
CA GLN A 15 -0.13 -11.26 -1.92
C GLN A 15 1.39 -11.21 -2.15
N VAL A 16 2.11 -10.21 -1.64
CA VAL A 16 3.58 -10.11 -1.76
C VAL A 16 4.18 -9.68 -0.41
N GLU A 17 5.26 -10.34 0.03
CA GLU A 17 6.00 -9.94 1.23
C GLU A 17 6.86 -8.69 0.95
N LEU A 18 6.90 -7.77 1.90
CA LEU A 18 7.66 -6.52 1.82
C LEU A 18 8.44 -6.32 3.11
N THR A 19 9.72 -5.96 2.99
CA THR A 19 10.61 -5.63 4.11
C THR A 19 11.07 -4.16 4.03
N PRO A 20 11.57 -3.54 5.12
CA PRO A 20 11.99 -2.12 5.17
C PRO A 20 13.08 -1.63 4.19
N ALA A 21 13.48 -2.42 3.21
CA ALA A 21 14.45 -2.07 2.18
C ALA A 21 14.04 -2.57 0.79
N ALA A 22 12.85 -3.19 0.68
CA ALA A 22 12.30 -3.69 -0.56
C ALA A 22 11.23 -2.72 -1.08
N SER A 23 10.98 -2.80 -2.38
CA SER A 23 9.85 -2.13 -3.03
C SER A 23 9.13 -3.11 -3.94
N VAL A 24 7.81 -2.94 -4.04
CA VAL A 24 6.93 -3.75 -4.89
C VAL A 24 6.22 -2.84 -5.88
N TYR A 25 6.27 -3.18 -7.16
CA TYR A 25 5.49 -2.49 -8.19
C TYR A 25 4.05 -2.98 -8.18
N ILE A 26 3.11 -2.04 -8.21
CA ILE A 26 1.68 -2.27 -8.18
C ILE A 26 1.07 -1.73 -9.49
N PRO A 27 0.80 -2.58 -10.48
CA PRO A 27 0.24 -2.18 -11.76
C PRO A 27 -1.11 -1.46 -11.65
N GLU A 28 -1.96 -1.82 -10.69
CA GLU A 28 -3.30 -1.25 -10.54
C GLU A 28 -3.30 0.24 -10.23
N ILE A 29 -2.20 0.73 -9.64
CA ILE A 29 -1.99 2.15 -9.34
C ILE A 29 -0.75 2.72 -10.05
N GLN A 30 -0.10 1.95 -10.93
CA GLN A 30 1.11 2.32 -11.66
C GLN A 30 2.21 2.92 -10.76
N ALA A 31 2.40 2.35 -9.58
CA ALA A 31 3.31 2.90 -8.58
C ALA A 31 4.10 1.81 -7.85
N ARG A 32 5.26 2.18 -7.32
CA ARG A 32 6.05 1.35 -6.40
C ARG A 32 5.70 1.69 -4.96
N ILE A 33 5.43 0.67 -4.16
CA ILE A 33 5.24 0.78 -2.72
C ILE A 33 6.52 0.29 -2.03
N SER A 34 7.06 1.08 -1.11
CA SER A 34 8.12 0.68 -0.19
C SER A 34 7.76 1.05 1.25
N VAL A 35 8.37 0.37 2.21
CA VAL A 35 8.28 0.73 3.62
C VAL A 35 9.67 1.13 4.07
N GLN A 36 9.79 2.27 4.73
CA GLN A 36 11.07 2.80 5.21
C GLN A 36 11.00 3.01 6.72
N SER A 37 12.06 2.63 7.44
CA SER A 37 12.21 3.01 8.85
C SER A 37 12.39 4.52 8.95
N ARG A 38 11.65 5.16 9.85
CA ARG A 38 11.74 6.59 10.10
C ARG A 38 12.00 6.86 11.58
N PRO A 39 12.93 7.78 11.91
CA PRO A 39 13.05 8.24 13.28
C PRO A 39 11.77 8.97 13.71
N ALA A 40 11.59 9.15 15.02
CA ALA A 40 10.47 9.90 15.56
C ALA A 40 10.48 11.37 15.06
N THR A 41 9.71 11.65 14.02
CA THR A 41 9.44 13.02 13.56
C THR A 41 8.28 13.62 14.34
N ARG A 42 8.26 14.95 14.47
CA ARG A 42 7.13 15.70 15.06
C ARG A 42 5.91 15.75 14.13
N ASP A 43 6.14 15.66 12.82
CA ASP A 43 5.09 15.70 11.81
C ASP A 43 4.88 14.30 11.22
N PRO A 44 3.90 13.54 11.72
CA PRO A 44 3.51 12.28 11.12
C PRO A 44 2.87 12.54 9.76
N ARG A 45 3.40 11.90 8.72
CA ARG A 45 2.80 11.95 7.37
C ARG A 45 1.59 11.01 7.31
N PRO A 46 0.65 11.21 6.37
CA PRO A 46 -0.58 10.42 6.31
C PRO A 46 -0.40 8.89 6.23
N ALA A 47 0.77 8.42 5.80
CA ALA A 47 1.12 7.01 5.67
C ALA A 47 2.21 6.54 6.67
N THR A 48 2.38 7.26 7.79
CA THR A 48 3.25 6.82 8.89
C THR A 48 2.50 5.94 9.88
N PHE A 49 3.15 4.89 10.35
CA PHE A 49 2.61 3.96 11.34
C PHE A 49 3.68 3.50 12.33
N GLN A 50 3.25 2.95 13.46
CA GLN A 50 4.12 2.49 14.54
C GLN A 50 3.89 1.02 14.83
N LEU A 51 4.97 0.24 14.92
CA LEU A 51 4.95 -1.12 15.44
C LEU A 51 5.43 -1.13 16.90
N PRO A 52 5.08 -2.17 17.69
CA PRO A 52 5.70 -2.41 18.98
C PRO A 52 7.22 -2.49 18.86
N GLN A 53 7.93 -1.95 19.86
CA GLN A 53 9.39 -1.93 19.86
C GLN A 53 9.98 -3.34 19.70
N GLY A 54 10.90 -3.51 18.75
CA GLY A 54 11.56 -4.80 18.49
C GLY A 54 10.70 -5.81 17.72
N ALA A 55 9.52 -5.41 17.23
CA ALA A 55 8.70 -6.24 16.36
C ALA A 55 9.43 -6.55 15.04
N SER A 56 9.21 -7.75 14.50
CA SER A 56 9.76 -8.11 13.19
C SER A 56 9.10 -7.28 12.09
N PRO A 57 9.86 -6.49 11.31
CA PRO A 57 9.28 -5.64 10.28
C PRO A 57 9.11 -6.41 8.97
N ARG A 58 8.19 -7.37 8.97
CA ARG A 58 7.77 -8.12 7.78
C ARG A 58 6.34 -7.77 7.45
N PHE A 59 6.15 -7.23 6.27
CA PHE A 59 4.86 -6.74 5.82
C PHE A 59 4.36 -7.58 4.67
N THR A 60 3.08 -7.44 4.40
CA THR A 60 2.44 -8.03 3.24
C THR A 60 1.65 -6.96 2.50
N VAL A 61 1.87 -6.83 1.19
CA VAL A 61 1.04 -6.02 0.32
C VAL A 61 0.11 -6.93 -0.47
N ARG A 62 -1.20 -6.65 -0.43
CA ARG A 62 -2.21 -7.37 -1.22
C ARG A 62 -3.41 -6.50 -1.54
N ASN A 63 -4.20 -6.93 -2.51
CA ASN A 63 -5.52 -6.33 -2.75
C ASN A 63 -6.52 -6.69 -1.64
N ARG A 64 -7.62 -5.92 -1.61
CA ARG A 64 -8.78 -6.19 -0.77
C ARG A 64 -9.35 -7.59 -1.02
N ARG A 65 -9.71 -8.28 0.05
CA ARG A 65 -10.49 -9.52 0.06
C ARG A 65 -11.85 -9.28 0.73
N ASP A 66 -12.83 -10.09 0.35
CA ASP A 66 -14.14 -10.05 0.99
C ASP A 66 -14.02 -10.47 2.46
N GLY A 67 -14.70 -9.73 3.33
CA GLY A 67 -14.62 -9.93 4.77
C GLY A 67 -13.48 -9.19 5.47
N ASP A 68 -12.59 -8.51 4.73
CA ASP A 68 -11.52 -7.69 5.32
C ASP A 68 -12.08 -6.69 6.35
N ARG A 69 -11.36 -6.57 7.47
CA ARG A 69 -11.69 -5.70 8.59
C ARG A 69 -10.45 -4.99 9.07
N PHE A 70 -10.63 -3.73 9.47
CA PHE A 70 -9.59 -2.92 10.10
C PHE A 70 -10.23 -1.91 11.05
N GLN A 71 -9.43 -1.21 11.84
CA GLN A 71 -9.92 -0.19 12.77
C GLN A 71 -9.58 1.19 12.19
N PRO A 72 -10.55 1.95 11.64
CA PRO A 72 -10.28 3.29 11.14
C PRO A 72 -9.87 4.25 12.27
N LEU A 73 -9.17 5.34 11.94
CA LEU A 73 -8.72 6.31 12.93
C LEU A 73 -9.87 6.91 13.72
N GLY A 74 -9.70 7.01 15.04
CA GLY A 74 -10.72 7.52 15.96
C GLY A 74 -11.89 6.56 16.22
N PHE A 75 -11.93 5.39 15.57
CA PHE A 75 -12.92 4.36 15.88
C PHE A 75 -12.41 3.45 17.01
N GLY A 76 -13.26 3.17 18.01
CA GLY A 76 -12.93 2.25 19.10
C GLY A 76 -13.05 0.75 18.76
N HIS A 77 -13.44 0.40 17.53
CA HIS A 77 -13.68 -0.98 17.11
C HIS A 77 -13.42 -1.21 15.63
N GLN A 78 -13.23 -2.47 15.23
CA GLN A 78 -13.01 -2.85 13.84
C GLN A 78 -14.29 -2.71 12.99
N LYS A 79 -14.11 -2.21 11.77
CA LYS A 79 -15.15 -2.07 10.75
C LYS A 79 -14.82 -2.91 9.53
N LYS A 80 -15.84 -3.41 8.83
CA LYS A 80 -15.65 -4.04 7.52
C LYS A 80 -15.07 -3.01 6.56
N LEU A 81 -13.99 -3.37 5.88
CA LEU A 81 -13.30 -2.49 4.94
C LEU A 81 -14.23 -2.06 3.80
N LYS A 82 -15.08 -2.97 3.30
CA LYS A 82 -16.11 -2.64 2.30
C LYS A 82 -17.00 -1.48 2.75
N ASP A 83 -17.55 -1.55 3.95
CA ASP A 83 -18.49 -0.53 4.47
C ASP A 83 -17.76 0.79 4.68
N PHE A 84 -16.53 0.75 5.20
CA PHE A 84 -15.68 1.94 5.32
C PHE A 84 -15.41 2.62 3.97
N LEU A 85 -15.05 1.85 2.94
CA LEU A 85 -14.79 2.40 1.59
C LEU A 85 -16.07 2.96 0.93
N ILE A 86 -17.23 2.39 1.24
CA ILE A 86 -18.54 2.94 0.82
C ILE A 86 -18.77 4.30 1.47
N ASP A 87 -18.54 4.43 2.76
CA ASP A 87 -18.75 5.69 3.49
C ASP A 87 -17.80 6.79 3.02
N ARG A 88 -16.58 6.41 2.61
CA ARG A 88 -15.62 7.30 1.95
C ARG A 88 -15.97 7.62 0.49
N LYS A 89 -17.11 7.14 -0.01
CA LYS A 89 -17.62 7.34 -1.39
C LYS A 89 -16.66 6.87 -2.50
N ILE A 90 -15.81 5.90 -2.20
CA ILE A 90 -14.87 5.35 -3.19
C ILE A 90 -15.66 4.46 -4.16
N GLY A 91 -15.46 4.57 -5.47
CA GLY A 91 -16.18 3.79 -6.48
C GLY A 91 -15.79 2.31 -6.49
N VAL A 92 -16.73 1.40 -6.80
CA VAL A 92 -16.51 -0.07 -6.75
C VAL A 92 -15.26 -0.51 -7.50
N GLU A 93 -15.06 -0.02 -8.73
CA GLU A 93 -13.90 -0.37 -9.56
C GLU A 93 -12.56 0.04 -8.94
N SER A 94 -12.53 1.18 -8.24
CA SER A 94 -11.36 1.65 -7.52
C SER A 94 -11.11 0.80 -6.28
N ARG A 95 -12.16 0.40 -5.55
CA ARG A 95 -12.01 -0.34 -4.28
C ARG A 95 -11.27 -1.66 -4.44
N ASP A 96 -11.43 -2.37 -5.56
CA ASP A 96 -10.80 -3.67 -5.82
C ASP A 96 -9.31 -3.55 -6.14
N ARG A 97 -8.90 -2.33 -6.53
CA ARG A 97 -7.54 -1.96 -6.91
C ARG A 97 -6.75 -1.35 -5.78
N ILE A 98 -7.38 -1.02 -4.66
CA ILE A 98 -6.71 -0.41 -3.50
C ILE A 98 -5.74 -1.43 -2.88
N PRO A 99 -4.43 -1.13 -2.86
CA PRO A 99 -3.47 -1.94 -2.13
C PRO A 99 -3.65 -1.77 -0.63
N LEU A 100 -3.48 -2.88 0.09
CA LEU A 100 -3.47 -2.93 1.54
C LEU A 100 -2.08 -3.32 2.00
N LEU A 101 -1.55 -2.63 3.02
CA LEU A 101 -0.37 -3.06 3.75
C LEU A 101 -0.80 -3.74 5.04
N LEU A 102 -0.26 -4.93 5.31
CA LEU A 102 -0.57 -5.74 6.47
C LEU A 102 0.69 -6.12 7.25
N TRP A 103 0.52 -6.34 8.56
CA TRP A 103 1.48 -6.99 9.43
C TRP A 103 0.76 -8.06 10.23
N ASN A 104 1.26 -9.30 10.17
CA ASN A 104 0.61 -10.48 10.77
C ASN A 104 -0.89 -10.60 10.41
N GLU A 105 -1.23 -10.42 9.12
CA GLU A 105 -2.61 -10.42 8.61
C GLU A 105 -3.52 -9.28 9.14
N ILE A 106 -3.00 -8.35 9.94
CA ILE A 106 -3.71 -7.16 10.40
C ILE A 106 -3.43 -6.00 9.43
N ILE A 107 -4.49 -5.36 8.94
CA ILE A 107 -4.37 -4.20 8.04
C ILE A 107 -3.77 -3.01 8.81
N ILE A 108 -2.62 -2.55 8.34
CA ILE A 108 -1.93 -1.34 8.80
C ILE A 108 -2.41 -0.13 8.02
N TRP A 109 -2.50 -0.23 6.69
CA TRP A 109 -2.73 0.93 5.83
C TRP A 109 -3.57 0.54 4.62
N VAL A 110 -4.55 1.39 4.32
CA VAL A 110 -5.40 1.35 3.14
C VAL A 110 -4.90 2.44 2.21
N ALA A 111 -4.29 2.05 1.09
CA ALA A 111 -3.56 2.97 0.23
C ALA A 111 -4.42 4.15 -0.25
N GLY A 112 -3.90 5.37 -0.07
CA GLY A 112 -4.61 6.61 -0.43
C GLY A 112 -5.82 6.93 0.45
N VAL A 113 -6.09 6.17 1.52
CA VAL A 113 -7.25 6.38 2.38
C VAL A 113 -6.88 6.66 3.84
N GLU A 114 -6.26 5.71 4.54
CA GLU A 114 -5.95 5.88 5.97
C GLU A 114 -5.04 4.77 6.54
N VAL A 115 -4.32 5.10 7.61
CA VAL A 115 -3.67 4.14 8.52
C VAL A 115 -4.68 3.62 9.55
N SER A 116 -4.57 2.36 9.96
CA SER A 116 -5.39 1.75 11.00
C SER A 116 -5.02 2.32 12.37
N GLU A 117 -6.03 2.59 13.20
CA GLU A 117 -5.90 3.07 14.58
C GLU A 117 -4.95 2.23 15.43
N GLN A 118 -4.90 0.91 15.19
CA GLN A 118 -4.02 -0.01 15.91
C GLN A 118 -2.53 0.29 15.70
N PHE A 119 -2.18 0.98 14.61
CA PHE A 119 -0.81 1.30 14.24
C PHE A 119 -0.57 2.81 14.14
N ARG A 120 -1.47 3.62 14.73
CA ARG A 120 -1.29 5.07 14.77
C ARG A 120 0.01 5.43 15.50
N ILE A 121 0.59 6.58 15.14
CA ILE A 121 1.71 7.14 15.90
C ILE A 121 1.21 7.52 17.30
N SER A 122 1.98 7.15 18.33
CA SER A 122 1.70 7.52 19.72
C SER A 122 3.00 7.82 20.47
N ASP A 123 2.87 8.24 21.72
CA ASP A 123 4.01 8.47 22.62
C ASP A 123 4.53 7.17 23.27
N ALA A 124 3.87 6.03 23.02
CA ALA A 124 4.36 4.75 23.49
C ALA A 124 5.68 4.37 22.79
N PRO A 125 6.57 3.60 23.44
CA PRO A 125 7.76 3.05 22.78
C PRO A 125 7.38 2.22 21.56
N GLY A 126 8.05 2.45 20.44
CA GLY A 126 7.79 1.71 19.21
C GLY A 126 8.67 2.15 18.05
N ASP A 127 8.75 1.28 17.06
CA ASP A 127 9.50 1.52 15.83
C ASP A 127 8.56 2.12 14.79
N ARG A 128 8.96 3.25 14.21
CA ARG A 128 8.14 4.01 13.26
C ARG A 128 8.55 3.73 11.83
N TYR A 129 7.54 3.63 10.98
CA TYR A 129 7.70 3.35 9.56
C TYR A 129 6.85 4.30 8.73
N GLU A 130 7.28 4.54 7.50
CA GLU A 130 6.53 5.29 6.50
C GLU A 130 6.33 4.40 5.28
N VAL A 131 5.09 4.35 4.78
CA VAL A 131 4.82 3.80 3.45
C VAL A 131 5.08 4.90 2.41
N VAL A 132 5.99 4.63 1.49
CA VAL A 132 6.31 5.54 0.38
C VAL A 132 5.72 4.95 -0.89
N VAL A 133 4.96 5.78 -1.60
CA VAL A 133 4.38 5.46 -2.91
C VAL A 133 5.06 6.36 -3.94
N GLU A 134 5.74 5.76 -4.90
CA GLU A 134 6.40 6.45 -6.02
C GLU A 134 5.66 6.09 -7.31
N GLU A 135 4.99 7.07 -7.91
CA GLU A 135 4.32 6.91 -9.21
C GLU A 135 5.37 6.77 -10.32
N GLU A 136 5.16 5.82 -11.23
CA GLU A 136 6.05 5.62 -12.37
C GLU A 136 5.45 6.32 -13.60
N ASN A 137 5.94 7.52 -13.92
CA ASN A 137 5.44 8.31 -15.05
C ASN A 137 5.91 7.72 -16.39
N GLN A 138 4.98 7.56 -17.33
CA GLN A 138 5.22 7.00 -18.67
C GLN A 138 6.20 7.83 -19.53
N GLU A 139 6.46 9.08 -19.19
CA GLU A 139 7.34 9.98 -19.96
C GLU A 139 8.84 9.63 -19.84
N ASP A 140 9.27 8.99 -18.76
CA ASP A 140 10.68 8.61 -18.58
C ASP A 140 11.08 7.43 -19.50
N ILE A 141 10.11 6.58 -19.86
CA ILE A 141 10.30 5.45 -20.78
C ILE A 141 10.53 5.94 -22.22
N GLN A 142 9.90 7.05 -22.63
CA GLN A 142 10.03 7.60 -23.98
C GLN A 142 11.38 8.32 -24.19
N ARG A 143 11.92 8.99 -23.17
CA ARG A 143 13.21 9.72 -23.25
C ARG A 143 14.45 8.82 -23.32
N GLU A 144 14.35 7.56 -22.89
CA GLU A 144 15.46 6.62 -22.94
C GLU A 144 15.50 5.84 -24.26
N GLY A 145 14.34 5.62 -24.89
CA GLY A 145 14.23 5.05 -26.24
C GLY A 145 14.79 5.97 -27.34
N ASP A 146 14.57 7.29 -27.23
CA ASP A 146 15.09 8.25 -28.21
C ASP A 146 16.63 8.43 -28.13
N ARG A 147 17.27 8.06 -27.01
CA ARG A 147 18.75 8.08 -26.88
C ARG A 147 19.45 6.87 -27.49
N GLN A 148 18.72 5.81 -27.83
CA GLN A 148 19.26 4.63 -28.53
C GLN A 148 19.11 4.69 -30.06
N ALA A 149 18.35 5.66 -30.60
CA ALA A 149 18.13 5.81 -32.04
C ALA A 149 19.21 6.64 -32.76
N ASP A 150 20.15 7.23 -32.03
CA ASP A 150 21.19 8.14 -32.56
C ASP A 150 22.61 7.55 -32.49
N ARG A 151 22.74 6.21 -32.48
CA ARG A 151 24.05 5.53 -32.54
C ARG A 151 24.14 4.51 -33.67
#